data_AF-A0A7V8CQP5-F1
#
_entry.id   AF-A0A7V8CQP5-F1
#
_cell.length_a   1.000
_cell.length_b   1.000
_cell.length_c   1.000
_cell.angle_alpha   90.00
_cell.angle_beta   90.00
_cell.angle_gamma   90.00
#
_symmetry.space_group_name_H-M   'P 1'
#
loop_
_entity.id
_entity.type
_entity.pdbx_description
1 polymer ?
#
loop_
_entity_poly.entity_id
_entity_poly.type
_entity_poly.pdbx_seq_one_letter_code
_entity_poly.pdbx_strand_id
1 'polypeptide(L)'
;WRTQRRPTVRHDVIAFFDELAAQKHTVPRIVVLDNASFHKGPQIEKCRRKWMAQGLFLYYLPPYSPELNRIEILWKQAKYFWRRFAGLKGNELLSEVESLMKDFGTAFTINFV
;
A
#
# COMPACT_ATOMS: atom_id res chain seq x y z
N TRP A 1 -7.93 -3.47 1.80
CA TRP A 1 -7.34 -3.18 0.48
C TRP A 1 -8.27 -2.23 -0.28
N ARG A 2 -7.76 -1.38 -1.19
CA ARG A 2 -8.57 -0.55 -2.10
C ARG A 2 -8.09 -0.78 -3.52
N THR A 3 -9.01 -1.07 -4.43
CA THR A 3 -8.72 -1.28 -5.86
C THR A 3 -9.38 -0.18 -6.67
N GLN A 4 -8.74 0.24 -7.76
CA GLN A 4 -9.33 1.15 -8.75
C GLN A 4 -8.92 0.74 -10.16
N ARG A 5 -9.78 1.01 -11.14
CA ARG A 5 -9.58 0.65 -12.56
C ARG A 5 -8.80 1.70 -13.36
N ARG A 6 -8.21 2.69 -12.69
CA ARG A 6 -7.37 3.73 -13.28
C ARG A 6 -6.04 3.83 -12.52
N PRO A 7 -4.96 4.37 -13.15
CA PRO A 7 -3.71 4.61 -12.44
C PRO A 7 -3.92 5.44 -11.17
N THR A 8 -3.20 5.06 -10.11
CA THR A 8 -3.14 5.84 -8.88
C THR A 8 -2.32 7.11 -9.13
N VAL A 9 -2.89 8.23 -8.71
CA VAL A 9 -2.23 9.54 -8.80
C VAL A 9 -2.05 10.13 -7.40
N ARG A 10 -1.25 11.19 -7.28
CA ARG A 10 -0.94 11.82 -5.99
C ARG A 10 -2.19 12.25 -5.21
N HIS A 11 -3.23 12.69 -5.90
CA HIS A 11 -4.49 13.06 -5.25
C HIS A 11 -5.13 11.88 -4.49
N ASP A 12 -5.08 10.68 -5.06
CA ASP A 12 -5.61 9.46 -4.42
C ASP A 12 -4.81 9.13 -3.14
N VAL A 13 -3.49 9.31 -3.19
CA VAL A 13 -2.59 9.09 -2.05
C VAL A 13 -2.89 10.08 -0.94
N ILE A 14 -3.05 11.37 -1.27
CA ILE A 14 -3.40 12.42 -0.30
C ILE A 14 -4.76 12.12 0.34
N ALA A 15 -5.78 11.79 -0.46
CA ALA A 15 -7.10 11.45 0.04
C ALA A 15 -7.05 10.24 0.98
N PHE A 16 -6.30 9.20 0.61
CA PHE A 16 -6.11 8.02 1.45
C PHE A 16 -5.42 8.35 2.78
N PHE A 17 -4.37 9.19 2.77
CA PHE A 17 -3.70 9.61 4.00
C PHE A 17 -4.55 10.53 4.86
N ASP A 18 -5.36 11.41 4.26
CA ASP A 18 -6.33 12.22 4.98
C ASP A 18 -7.35 11.37 5.74
N GLU A 19 -7.90 10.34 5.08
CA GLU A 19 -8.80 9.39 5.71
C GLU A 19 -8.10 8.58 6.81
N LEU A 20 -6.86 8.16 6.58
CA LEU A 20 -6.08 7.40 7.55
C LEU A 20 -5.72 8.23 8.79
N ALA A 21 -5.41 9.51 8.60
CA ALA A 21 -5.10 10.46 9.67
C ALA A 21 -6.36 10.88 10.44
N ALA A 22 -7.53 10.92 9.81
CA ALA A 22 -8.78 11.27 10.48
C ALA A 22 -9.30 10.17 11.44
N GLN A 23 -8.90 8.92 11.24
CA GLN A 23 -9.23 7.82 12.13
C GLN A 23 -8.58 8.02 13.52
N LYS A 24 -9.25 7.63 14.60
CA LYS A 24 -8.68 7.70 15.96
C LYS A 24 -7.64 6.60 16.19
N HIS A 25 -6.46 7.00 16.65
CA HIS A 25 -5.36 6.09 16.99
C HIS A 25 -4.91 6.32 18.42
N THR A 26 -4.73 5.24 19.18
CA THR A 26 -4.18 5.30 20.54
C THR A 26 -2.66 5.44 20.55
N VAL A 27 -2.01 5.15 19.41
CA VAL A 27 -0.56 5.24 19.22
C VAL A 27 -0.24 5.90 17.87
N PRO A 28 0.95 6.53 17.74
CA PRO A 28 1.42 7.03 16.45
C PRO A 28 1.41 5.96 15.35
N ARG A 29 0.99 6.33 14.15
CA ARG A 29 1.03 5.48 12.96
C ARG A 29 2.13 5.93 12.01
N ILE A 30 2.95 4.99 11.56
CA ILE A 30 4.01 5.26 10.57
C ILE A 30 3.64 4.57 9.26
N VAL A 31 3.51 5.35 8.20
CA VAL A 31 3.36 4.84 6.83
C VAL A 31 4.75 4.74 6.21
N VAL A 32 5.16 3.52 5.89
CA VAL A 32 6.42 3.24 5.20
C VAL A 32 6.16 3.30 3.69
N LEU A 33 6.92 4.12 2.98
CA LEU A 33 6.75 4.40 1.56
C LEU A 33 8.03 4.14 0.78
N ASP A 34 7.87 3.65 -0.44
CA ASP A 34 8.95 3.67 -1.42
C ASP A 34 9.14 5.10 -1.98
N ASN A 35 9.97 5.22 -3.02
CA ASN A 35 10.33 6.50 -3.60
C ASN A 35 9.48 6.88 -4.84
N ALA A 36 8.30 6.30 -5.04
CA ALA A 36 7.45 6.64 -6.18
C ALA A 36 7.13 8.14 -6.23
N SER A 37 7.10 8.72 -7.43
CA SER A 37 7.03 10.18 -7.62
C SER A 37 5.76 10.81 -7.04
N PHE A 38 4.66 10.07 -6.98
CA PHE A 38 3.39 10.51 -6.38
C PHE A 38 3.36 10.38 -4.85
N HIS A 39 4.34 9.75 -4.21
CA HIS A 39 4.52 9.79 -2.75
C HIS A 39 5.32 11.01 -2.29
N LYS A 40 5.93 11.75 -3.22
CA LYS A 40 6.76 12.93 -2.92
C LYS A 40 6.24 14.18 -3.60
N GLY A 41 6.79 15.32 -3.20
CA GLY A 41 6.61 16.61 -3.84
C GLY A 41 5.86 17.64 -2.99
N PRO A 42 5.74 18.88 -3.48
CA PRO A 42 5.27 20.01 -2.66
C PRO A 42 3.86 19.81 -2.08
N GLN A 43 2.99 19.09 -2.79
CA GLN A 43 1.62 18.80 -2.32
C GLN A 43 1.62 17.86 -1.12
N ILE A 44 2.50 16.86 -1.11
CA ILE A 44 2.67 15.93 0.02
C ILE A 44 3.26 16.67 1.22
N GLU A 45 4.29 17.50 1.00
CA GLU A 45 4.94 18.25 2.09
C GLU A 45 3.98 19.26 2.76
N LYS A 46 3.09 19.89 1.98
CA LYS A 46 2.03 20.77 2.52
C LYS A 46 1.11 20.02 3.48
N CYS A 47 0.77 18.77 3.19
CA CYS A 47 -0.10 17.95 4.03
C CYS A 47 0.65 17.28 5.20
N ARG A 48 1.97 17.15 5.13
CA ARG A 48 2.79 16.41 6.11
C ARG A 48 2.59 16.90 7.54
N ARG A 49 2.59 18.22 7.76
CA ARG A 49 2.35 18.82 9.09
C ARG A 49 0.96 18.49 9.64
N LYS A 50 -0.07 18.53 8.77
CA LYS A 50 -1.45 18.19 9.14
C LYS A 50 -1.52 16.73 9.60
N TRP A 51 -0.96 15.81 8.84
CA TRP A 51 -0.95 14.39 9.19
C TRP A 51 -0.17 14.10 10.47
N MET A 52 0.98 14.75 10.67
CA MET A 52 1.76 14.61 11.90
C MET A 52 0.99 15.06 13.14
N ALA A 53 0.26 16.19 13.05
CA ALA A 53 -0.59 16.67 14.15
C ALA A 53 -1.76 15.70 14.46
N GLN A 54 -2.13 14.86 13.49
CA GLN A 54 -3.12 13.79 13.65
C GLN A 54 -2.50 12.43 14.02
N GLY A 55 -1.19 12.39 14.32
CA GLY A 55 -0.50 11.17 14.73
C GLY A 55 -0.11 10.23 13.58
N LEU A 56 -0.18 10.69 12.32
CA LEU A 56 0.25 9.95 11.13
C LEU A 56 1.60 10.50 10.61
N PHE A 57 2.60 9.63 10.54
CA PHE A 57 3.97 9.97 10.14
C PHE A 57 4.34 9.21 8.87
N LEU A 58 5.10 9.87 7.99
CA LEU A 58 5.62 9.26 6.77
C LEU A 58 7.11 8.95 6.92
N TYR A 59 7.48 7.70 6.62
CA TYR A 59 8.84 7.22 6.57
C TYR A 59 9.16 6.70 5.16
N TYR A 60 10.17 7.28 4.52
CA TYR A 60 10.60 6.87 3.18
C TYR A 60 11.78 5.91 3.28
N LEU A 61 11.69 4.78 2.57
CA LEU A 61 12.79 3.84 2.46
C LEU A 61 13.96 4.46 1.65
N PRO A 62 15.20 3.96 1.86
CA PRO A 62 16.31 4.28 0.98
C PRO A 62 15.96 3.99 -0.50
N PRO A 63 16.49 4.78 -1.45
CA PRO A 63 16.30 4.52 -2.87
C PRO A 63 16.77 3.11 -3.25
N TYR A 64 16.00 2.44 -4.12
CA TYR A 64 16.30 1.11 -4.63
C TYR A 64 16.45 0.00 -3.57
N SER A 65 15.70 0.10 -2.45
CA SER A 65 15.66 -0.92 -1.39
C SER A 65 14.34 -1.70 -1.34
N PRO A 66 13.97 -2.48 -2.39
CA PRO A 66 12.76 -3.30 -2.37
C PRO A 66 12.78 -4.38 -1.28
N GLU A 67 13.97 -4.85 -0.86
CA GLU A 67 14.15 -5.82 0.22
C GLU A 67 13.66 -5.30 1.59
N LEU A 68 13.62 -3.98 1.77
CA LEU A 68 13.08 -3.35 2.98
C LEU A 68 11.57 -3.12 2.90
N ASN A 69 10.97 -3.24 1.71
CA ASN A 69 9.56 -3.02 1.49
C ASN A 69 8.75 -4.32 1.62
N ARG A 70 8.08 -4.50 2.77
CA ARG A 70 7.29 -5.72 3.05
C ARG A 70 6.21 -6.02 2.01
N ILE A 71 5.69 -5.00 1.32
CA ILE A 71 4.68 -5.23 0.27
C ILE A 71 5.26 -6.00 -0.92
N GLU A 72 6.57 -5.91 -1.17
CA GLU A 72 7.25 -6.67 -2.24
C GLU A 72 7.26 -8.16 -1.93
N ILE A 73 7.47 -8.54 -0.66
CA ILE A 73 7.36 -9.92 -0.20
C ILE A 73 5.92 -10.42 -0.37
N LEU A 74 4.93 -9.58 -0.02
CA LEU A 74 3.52 -9.90 -0.22
C LEU A 74 3.17 -10.14 -1.69
N TRP A 75 3.62 -9.28 -2.59
CA TRP A 75 3.41 -9.45 -4.02
C TRP A 75 4.14 -10.66 -4.59
N LYS A 76 5.35 -10.97 -4.10
CA LYS A 76 6.06 -12.20 -4.45
C LYS A 76 5.24 -13.44 -4.07
N GLN A 77 4.69 -13.47 -2.86
CA GLN A 77 3.86 -14.59 -2.41
C GLN A 77 2.56 -14.70 -3.23
N ALA A 78 1.85 -13.60 -3.41
CA ALA A 78 0.63 -13.55 -4.20
C ALA A 78 0.84 -14.01 -5.65
N LYS A 79 1.93 -13.58 -6.29
CA LYS A 79 2.18 -13.83 -7.72
C LYS A 79 2.69 -15.23 -8.02
N TYR A 80 3.50 -15.80 -7.13
CA TYR A 80 4.21 -17.06 -7.41
C TYR A 80 3.69 -18.26 -6.61
N PHE A 81 2.91 -18.04 -5.55
CA PHE A 81 2.51 -19.13 -4.67
C PHE A 81 1.00 -19.19 -4.43
N TRP A 82 0.31 -18.06 -4.35
CA TRP A 82 -1.12 -18.05 -4.01
C TRP A 82 -2.06 -18.00 -5.21
N ARG A 83 -1.70 -17.24 -6.26
CA ARG A 83 -2.55 -17.16 -7.45
C ARG A 83 -2.57 -18.47 -8.21
N ARG A 84 -3.68 -18.75 -8.88
CA ARG A 84 -3.74 -19.80 -9.89
C ARG A 84 -2.83 -19.46 -11.08
N PHE A 85 -2.05 -20.44 -11.52
CA PHE A 85 -1.26 -20.37 -12.74
C PHE A 85 -2.14 -20.62 -13.98
N ALA A 86 -3.10 -19.74 -14.21
CA ALA A 86 -3.94 -19.70 -15.39
C ALA A 86 -3.65 -18.44 -16.23
N GLY A 87 -3.93 -18.49 -17.53
CA GLY A 87 -3.79 -17.37 -18.46
C GLY A 87 -4.86 -16.29 -18.29
N LEU A 88 -5.09 -15.85 -17.04
CA LEU A 88 -6.10 -14.86 -16.69
C LEU A 88 -5.80 -13.52 -17.35
N LYS A 89 -6.82 -12.87 -17.92
CA LYS A 89 -6.69 -11.56 -18.59
C LYS A 89 -7.78 -10.60 -18.12
N GLY A 90 -7.48 -9.30 -18.18
CA GLY A 90 -8.45 -8.24 -17.93
C GLY A 90 -9.17 -8.39 -16.58
N ASN A 91 -10.49 -8.52 -16.63
CA ASN A 91 -11.34 -8.63 -15.43
C ASN A 91 -11.06 -9.89 -14.60
N GLU A 92 -10.68 -11.01 -15.23
CA GLU A 92 -10.41 -12.26 -14.49
C GLU A 92 -9.18 -12.12 -13.60
N LEU A 93 -8.13 -11.46 -14.10
CA LEU A 93 -6.95 -11.17 -13.31
C LEU A 93 -7.27 -10.21 -12.16
N LEU A 94 -8.12 -9.21 -12.40
CA LEU A 94 -8.54 -8.27 -11.37
C LEU A 94 -9.31 -8.99 -10.24
N SER A 95 -10.26 -9.84 -10.59
CA SER A 95 -11.04 -10.62 -9.61
C SER A 95 -10.17 -11.60 -8.83
N GLU A 96 -9.18 -12.23 -9.47
CA GLU A 96 -8.20 -13.07 -8.78
C GLU A 96 -7.41 -12.26 -7.74
N VAL A 97 -6.87 -11.09 -8.13
CA VAL A 97 -6.12 -10.23 -7.20
C VAL A 97 -7.01 -9.75 -6.04
N GLU A 98 -8.25 -9.37 -6.31
CA GLU A 98 -9.20 -8.96 -5.28
C GLU A 98 -9.51 -10.10 -4.30
N SER A 99 -9.68 -11.34 -4.78
CA SER A 99 -9.87 -12.51 -3.91
C SER A 99 -8.63 -12.77 -3.06
N LEU A 100 -7.44 -12.80 -3.66
CA LEU A 100 -6.19 -13.02 -2.92
C LEU A 100 -5.97 -12.00 -1.82
N MET A 101 -6.26 -10.72 -2.08
CA MET A 101 -6.11 -9.65 -1.08
C MET A 101 -7.18 -9.71 0.00
N LYS A 102 -8.37 -10.26 -0.28
CA LYS A 102 -9.43 -10.49 0.70
C LYS A 102 -9.07 -11.64 1.65
N ASP A 103 -8.39 -12.65 1.12
CA ASP A 103 -8.00 -13.86 1.84
C ASP A 103 -6.64 -13.74 2.55
N PHE A 104 -5.93 -12.62 2.34
CA PHE A 104 -4.71 -12.31 3.08
C PHE A 104 -4.99 -12.00 4.55
N GLY A 105 -4.26 -12.65 5.45
CA GLY A 105 -4.47 -12.63 6.90
C GLY A 105 -5.40 -13.72 7.41
N THR A 106 -6.03 -14.51 6.52
CA THR A 106 -6.88 -15.65 6.88
C THR A 106 -6.39 -16.93 6.22
N ALA A 107 -6.64 -17.12 4.92
CA ALA A 107 -6.19 -18.28 4.17
C ALA A 107 -4.73 -18.14 3.71
N PHE A 108 -4.26 -16.91 3.50
CA PHE A 108 -2.89 -16.62 3.13
C PHE A 108 -2.18 -15.81 4.21
N THR A 109 -1.10 -16.34 4.77
CA THR A 109 -0.29 -15.67 5.79
C THR A 109 1.17 -15.59 5.37
N ILE A 110 1.85 -14.52 5.76
CA ILE A 110 3.30 -14.36 5.57
C ILE A 110 3.92 -14.17 6.94
N ASN A 111 4.93 -14.98 7.23
CA ASN A 111 5.84 -14.67 8.32
C ASN A 111 6.95 -13.75 7.79
N PHE A 112 7.03 -12.54 8.34
CA PHE A 112 8.05 -11.54 7.99
C PHE A 112 9.28 -11.60 8.93
N VAL A 113 9.31 -12.60 9.83
CA VAL A 113 10.40 -12.89 10.76
C VAL A 113 11.52 -13.64 10.05
#